data_AF-A0A953UTQ7-F1
#
_entry.id   AF-A0A953UTQ7-F1
#
_cell.length_a   1.000
_cell.length_b   1.000
_cell.length_c   1.000
_cell.angle_alpha   90.00
_cell.angle_beta   90.00
_cell.angle_gamma   90.00
#
_symmetry.space_group_name_H-M   'P 1'
#
loop_
_entity.id
_entity.type
_entity.pdbx_description
1 polymer ?
#
loop_
_entity_poly.entity_id
_entity_poly.type
_entity_poly.pdbx_seq_one_letter_code
_entity_poly.pdbx_strand_id
1 'polypeptide(L)'
;MNLLLGAAVFAASLLAADNPPPRPDPGKKLVSEICSFCHGLAKLKGQSYTREQWSDVIKGMVSEGAPVTDEEFSLILDYLAKNFGPSEQGPSKQGKEEK
;
A
#
# COMPACT_ATOMS: atom_id res chain seq x y z
N MET A 1 -24.04 33.22 -49.38
CA MET A 1 -25.19 32.46 -48.79
C MET A 1 -25.07 31.03 -49.28
N ASN A 2 -25.23 30.05 -48.38
CA ASN A 2 -25.16 28.59 -48.56
C ASN A 2 -23.79 27.93 -48.32
N LEU A 3 -23.56 27.53 -47.06
CA LEU A 3 -22.67 26.41 -46.74
C LEU A 3 -23.52 25.13 -46.68
N LEU A 4 -23.06 24.11 -47.39
CA LEU A 4 -23.66 22.77 -47.49
C LEU A 4 -23.48 21.98 -46.18
N LEU A 5 -24.53 21.23 -45.85
CA LEU A 5 -24.55 20.17 -44.85
C LEU A 5 -23.45 19.13 -45.13
N GLY A 6 -22.61 18.85 -44.14
CA GLY A 6 -21.76 17.67 -44.10
C GLY A 6 -21.95 16.96 -42.76
N ALA A 7 -22.85 15.98 -42.71
CA ALA A 7 -23.01 15.12 -41.54
C ALA A 7 -22.13 13.87 -41.69
N ALA A 8 -20.90 13.94 -41.18
CA ALA A 8 -20.07 12.75 -40.97
C ALA A 8 -20.41 12.16 -39.60
N VAL A 9 -21.24 11.12 -39.59
CA VAL A 9 -21.55 10.36 -38.38
C VAL A 9 -20.35 9.46 -38.07
N PHE A 10 -19.40 9.98 -37.28
CA PHE A 10 -18.38 9.14 -36.68
C PHE A 10 -19.02 8.35 -35.53
N ALA A 11 -19.36 7.09 -35.79
CA ALA A 11 -19.70 6.15 -34.74
C ALA A 11 -18.44 5.87 -33.90
N ALA A 12 -18.32 6.55 -32.76
CA ALA A 12 -17.28 6.29 -31.79
C ALA A 12 -17.61 5.01 -31.02
N SER A 13 -16.88 3.93 -31.32
CA SER A 13 -16.91 2.71 -30.50
C SER A 13 -16.41 3.01 -29.09
N LEU A 14 -17.31 2.94 -28.11
CA LEU A 14 -16.99 2.92 -26.69
C LEU A 14 -16.43 1.53 -26.33
N LEU A 15 -15.11 1.36 -26.37
CA LEU A 15 -14.47 0.33 -25.55
C LEU A 15 -14.39 0.86 -24.11
N ALA A 16 -15.39 0.52 -23.30
CA ALA A 16 -15.25 0.61 -21.86
C ALA A 16 -14.19 -0.42 -21.43
N ALA A 17 -13.03 0.04 -20.96
CA ALA A 17 -12.06 -0.80 -20.30
C ALA A 17 -12.68 -1.31 -18.99
N ASP A 18 -13.08 -2.59 -18.97
CA ASP A 18 -13.60 -3.28 -17.80
C ASP A 18 -12.46 -3.57 -16.83
N ASN A 19 -11.96 -2.52 -16.18
CA ASN A 19 -11.05 -2.62 -15.04
C ASN A 19 -11.88 -2.35 -13.79
N PRO A 20 -12.37 -3.40 -13.09
CA PRO A 20 -13.06 -3.19 -11.83
C PRO A 20 -12.13 -2.46 -10.86
N PRO A 21 -12.66 -1.55 -10.02
CA PRO A 21 -11.85 -0.85 -9.04
C PRO A 21 -11.17 -1.88 -8.12
N PRO A 22 -9.93 -1.61 -7.68
CA PRO A 22 -9.24 -2.51 -6.78
C PRO A 22 -10.08 -2.74 -5.52
N ARG A 23 -10.16 -4.00 -5.10
CA ARG A 23 -10.86 -4.38 -3.87
C ARG A 23 -10.25 -3.63 -2.68
N PRO A 24 -11.05 -3.22 -1.68
CA PRO A 24 -10.53 -2.69 -0.43
C PRO A 24 -9.50 -3.64 0.20
N ASP A 25 -8.36 -3.10 0.63
CA ASP A 25 -7.34 -3.80 1.39
C ASP A 25 -7.47 -3.38 2.87
N PRO A 26 -7.98 -4.25 3.77
CA PRO A 26 -8.15 -3.92 5.18
C PRO A 26 -6.84 -3.49 5.85
N GLY A 27 -5.71 -4.10 5.49
CA GLY A 27 -4.41 -3.76 6.06
C GLY A 27 -3.96 -2.35 5.67
N LYS A 28 -4.25 -1.91 4.44
CA LYS A 28 -3.99 -0.51 4.02
C LYS A 28 -4.75 0.50 4.90
N LYS A 29 -6.01 0.21 5.19
CA LYS A 29 -6.86 1.07 6.02
C LYS A 29 -6.31 1.12 7.45
N LEU A 30 -6.02 -0.03 8.03
CA LEU A 30 -5.47 -0.14 9.39
C LEU A 30 -4.12 0.58 9.52
N VAL A 31 -3.21 0.45 8.55
CA VAL A 31 -1.95 1.22 8.56
C VAL A 31 -2.20 2.72 8.55
N SER A 32 -3.19 3.18 7.77
CA SER A 32 -3.50 4.60 7.69
C SER A 32 -4.06 5.15 9.00
N GLU A 33 -4.86 4.35 9.70
CA GLU A 33 -5.55 4.74 10.94
C GLU A 33 -4.66 4.60 12.18
N ILE A 34 -3.92 3.49 12.30
CA ILE A 34 -3.16 3.16 13.51
C ILE A 34 -1.73 3.68 13.44
N CYS A 35 -1.03 3.45 12.33
CA CYS A 35 0.40 3.81 12.24
C CYS A 35 0.63 5.33 12.13
N SER A 36 -0.42 6.12 11.92
CA SER A 36 -0.37 7.58 11.91
C SER A 36 -0.61 8.22 13.28
N PHE A 37 -0.94 7.42 14.31
CA PHE A 37 -1.30 7.90 15.65
C PHE A 37 -0.16 8.66 16.33
N CYS A 38 1.07 8.13 16.27
CA CYS A 38 2.25 8.73 16.92
C CYS A 38 3.16 9.51 15.95
N HIS A 39 3.21 9.12 14.68
CA HIS A 39 4.11 9.72 13.67
C HIS A 39 3.54 9.61 12.26
N GLY A 40 3.99 10.44 11.33
CA GLY A 40 3.53 10.37 9.93
C GLY A 40 3.99 9.12 9.17
N LEU A 41 3.18 8.68 8.20
CA LEU A 41 3.46 7.51 7.34
C LEU A 41 4.63 7.71 6.36
N ALA A 42 5.21 8.91 6.31
CA ALA A 42 6.40 9.18 5.50
C ALA A 42 7.57 8.23 5.85
N LYS A 43 7.59 7.69 7.08
CA LYS A 43 8.60 6.71 7.52
C LYS A 43 8.54 5.37 6.80
N LEU A 44 7.40 5.00 6.19
CA LEU A 44 7.28 3.78 5.38
C LEU A 44 8.03 3.91 4.04
N LYS A 45 8.24 5.14 3.56
CA LYS A 45 8.91 5.37 2.27
C LYS A 45 10.36 4.91 2.35
N GLY A 46 10.78 4.12 1.36
CA GLY A 46 12.14 3.61 1.27
C GLY A 46 12.44 2.45 2.21
N GLN A 47 11.47 1.99 3.01
CA GLN A 47 11.62 0.77 3.79
C GLN A 47 11.37 -0.44 2.90
N SER A 48 12.15 -1.49 3.16
CA SER A 48 12.15 -2.74 2.43
C SER A 48 12.49 -3.87 3.40
N TYR A 49 11.64 -4.04 4.41
CA TYR A 49 11.86 -4.99 5.50
C TYR A 49 11.23 -6.34 5.20
N THR A 50 11.88 -7.43 5.61
CA THR A 50 11.25 -8.75 5.59
C THR A 50 10.01 -8.76 6.47
N ARG A 51 9.17 -9.79 6.33
CA ARG A 51 7.99 -9.95 7.17
C ARG A 51 8.36 -10.00 8.66
N GLU A 52 9.44 -10.69 9.00
CA GLU A 52 9.93 -10.81 10.38
C GLU A 52 10.36 -9.44 10.92
N GLN A 53 11.09 -8.66 10.12
CA GLN A 53 11.50 -7.30 10.48
C GLN A 53 10.30 -6.36 10.66
N TRP A 54 9.28 -6.46 9.79
CA TRP A 54 8.03 -5.70 9.98
C TRP A 54 7.28 -6.13 11.25
N SER A 55 7.25 -7.42 11.55
CA SER A 55 6.67 -7.95 12.80
C SER A 55 7.31 -7.28 14.01
N ASP A 56 8.63 -7.17 14.03
CA ASP A 56 9.36 -6.57 15.14
C ASP A 56 9.14 -5.05 15.23
N VAL A 57 9.05 -4.36 14.09
CA VAL A 57 8.67 -2.94 14.05
C VAL A 57 7.28 -2.71 14.66
N ILE A 58 6.27 -3.51 14.26
CA ILE A 58 4.91 -3.37 14.79
C ILE A 58 4.88 -3.69 16.29
N LYS A 59 5.58 -4.74 16.75
CA LYS A 59 5.69 -5.04 18.19
C LYS A 59 6.33 -3.90 18.97
N GLY A 60 7.32 -3.22 18.39
CA GLY A 60 7.91 -2.01 18.95
C GLY A 60 6.86 -0.90 19.14
N MET A 61 6.07 -0.62 18.10
CA MET A 61 4.98 0.35 18.18
C MET A 61 3.94 -0.01 19.25
N VAL A 62 3.55 -1.28 19.35
CA VAL A 62 2.63 -1.78 20.38
C VAL A 62 3.22 -1.60 21.78
N SER A 63 4.51 -1.90 21.95
CA SER A 63 5.22 -1.69 23.22
C SER A 63 5.29 -0.21 23.62
N GLU A 64 5.29 0.69 22.64
CA GLU A 64 5.21 2.14 22.84
C GLU A 64 3.77 2.66 23.01
N GLY A 65 2.76 1.78 22.94
CA GLY A 65 1.37 2.09 23.22
C GLY A 65 0.45 2.21 22.00
N ALA A 66 0.88 1.75 20.82
CA ALA A 66 -0.02 1.68 19.66
C ALA A 66 -1.18 0.71 19.93
N PRO A 67 -2.44 1.11 19.71
CA PRO A 67 -3.62 0.28 19.97
C PRO A 67 -3.86 -0.69 18.80
N VAL A 68 -3.15 -1.82 18.79
CA VAL A 68 -3.28 -2.86 17.76
C VAL A 68 -3.78 -4.16 18.40
N THR A 69 -4.86 -4.75 17.89
CA THR A 69 -5.28 -6.11 18.29
C THR A 69 -4.50 -7.20 17.56
N ASP A 70 -4.58 -8.46 18.00
CA ASP A 70 -3.89 -9.59 17.35
C ASP A 70 -4.36 -9.82 15.89
N GLU A 71 -5.65 -9.61 15.62
CA GLU A 71 -6.20 -9.71 14.27
C GLU A 71 -5.72 -8.55 13.38
N GLU A 72 -5.72 -7.33 13.90
CA GLU A 72 -5.23 -6.14 13.19
C GLU A 72 -3.73 -6.25 12.92
N PHE A 73 -2.96 -6.77 13.87
CA PHE A 73 -1.53 -7.03 13.72
C PHE A 73 -1.25 -7.86 12.48
N SER A 74 -1.99 -8.96 12.30
CA SER A 74 -1.82 -9.87 11.17
C SER A 74 -2.13 -9.19 9.83
N LEU A 75 -3.21 -8.40 9.77
CA LEU A 75 -3.61 -7.66 8.57
C LEU A 75 -2.62 -6.54 8.21
N ILE A 76 -2.13 -5.82 9.20
CA ILE A 76 -1.09 -4.79 9.04
C ILE A 76 0.20 -5.43 8.53
N LEU A 77 0.62 -6.54 9.15
CA LEU A 77 1.83 -7.27 8.78
C LEU A 77 1.77 -7.79 7.34
N ASP A 78 0.64 -8.36 6.93
CA ASP A 78 0.40 -8.80 5.55
C ASP A 78 0.54 -7.65 4.56
N TYR A 79 -0.07 -6.51 4.89
CA TYR A 79 0.00 -5.33 4.03
C TYR A 79 1.43 -4.78 3.93
N LEU A 80 2.14 -4.65 5.05
CA LEU A 80 3.50 -4.12 5.07
C LEU A 80 4.49 -5.04 4.34
N ALA A 81 4.42 -6.35 4.58
CA ALA A 81 5.28 -7.31 3.90
C ALA A 81 5.01 -7.35 2.39
N LYS A 82 3.75 -7.27 1.97
CA LYS A 82 3.36 -7.29 0.55
C LYS A 82 3.77 -6.02 -0.20
N ASN A 83 3.66 -4.85 0.43
CA ASN A 83 3.79 -3.55 -0.26
C ASN A 83 5.12 -2.84 0.03
N PHE A 84 5.79 -3.19 1.14
CA PHE A 84 7.04 -2.59 1.62
C PHE A 84 8.06 -3.66 2.01
N GLY A 85 7.95 -4.85 1.41
CA GLY A 85 8.94 -5.92 1.51
C GLY A 85 10.05 -5.79 0.47
N PRO A 86 11.13 -6.59 0.59
CA PRO A 86 12.14 -6.71 -0.46
C PRO A 86 11.49 -7.05 -1.79
N SER A 87 11.80 -6.27 -2.82
CA SER A 87 11.51 -6.68 -4.19
C SER A 87 12.30 -7.95 -4.49
N GLU A 88 11.72 -8.90 -5.22
CA GLU A 88 12.37 -10.12 -5.75
C GLU A 88 13.65 -9.83 -6.60
N GLN A 89 14.04 -8.57 -6.79
CA GLN A 89 15.09 -8.07 -7.67
C GLN A 89 16.00 -7.05 -6.95
N GLY A 90 16.72 -7.43 -5.89
CA GLY A 90 17.82 -6.61 -5.35
C GLY A 90 17.99 -6.65 -3.83
N PRO A 91 19.21 -6.44 -3.31
CA PRO A 91 19.70 -7.17 -2.14
C PRO A 91 19.08 -6.70 -0.84
N SER A 92 18.56 -7.66 -0.07
CA SER A 92 18.40 -7.57 1.38
C SER A 92 19.72 -7.17 2.03
N LYS A 93 19.90 -5.86 2.29
CA LYS A 93 20.93 -5.36 3.19
C LYS A 93 20.44 -5.57 4.61
N GLN A 94 20.59 -6.80 5.07
CA GLN A 94 20.59 -7.16 6.48
C GLN A 94 21.77 -6.43 7.15
N GLY A 95 21.47 -5.38 7.93
CA GLY A 95 22.42 -4.81 8.88
C GLY A 95 22.18 -5.43 10.26
N LYS A 96 23.02 -6.39 10.65
CA LYS A 96 23.22 -6.71 12.08
C LYS A 96 24.13 -5.64 12.69
N GLU A 97 23.83 -5.25 13.92
CA GLU A 97 24.72 -5.17 15.10
C GLU A 97 23.95 -4.33 16.14
N GLU A 98 23.39 -4.93 17.18
CA GLU A 98 24.09 -5.43 18.38
C GLU A 98 24.96 -4.33 19.01
N LYS A 99 24.44 -3.76 20.10
CA LYS A 99 25.28 -3.31 21.22
C LYS A 99 24.56 -3.59 22.53
#